data_AF-A0A4V1UC35-F1
#
_entry.id   AF-A0A4V1UC35-F1
#
_cell.length_a   1.000
_cell.length_b   1.000
_cell.length_c   1.000
_cell.angle_alpha   90.00
_cell.angle_beta   90.00
_cell.angle_gamma   90.00
#
_symmetry.space_group_name_H-M   'P 1'
#
loop_
_entity.id
_entity.type
_entity.pdbx_description
1 polymer ?
#
loop_
_entity_poly.entity_id
_entity_poly.type
_entity_poly.pdbx_seq_one_letter_code
_entity_poly.pdbx_strand_id
1 'polypeptide(L)'
;MKLIHYIMLLFAGIVVLASCEKKEYARGVEEMEHHYYAIFVPNNNTAVTVNKNQTALVKFPVQFYSIYTRDYDAVAKYAVVTTGITNPAVRGQDFNVVDKNGNVIPSSDSTYTMIFPKAVQATDTIYLKMLNNATPGTRRIEVQIMENKTDKFYVDIFSTAYRRPIDIK
;
A
#
# COMPACT_ATOMS: atom_id res chain seq x y z
N MET A 1 63.33 -18.14 -12.22
CA MET A 1 62.38 -19.18 -11.74
C MET A 1 61.65 -18.81 -10.45
N LYS A 2 62.28 -18.18 -9.44
CA LYS A 2 61.61 -17.82 -8.17
C LYS A 2 60.45 -16.82 -8.32
N LEU A 3 60.57 -15.84 -9.21
CA LEU A 3 59.51 -14.85 -9.49
C LEU A 3 58.20 -15.48 -10.00
N ILE A 4 58.29 -16.51 -10.84
CA ILE A 4 57.12 -17.24 -11.37
C ILE A 4 56.41 -18.01 -10.26
N HIS A 5 57.17 -18.56 -9.30
CA HIS A 5 56.59 -19.25 -8.14
C HIS A 5 55.83 -18.28 -7.23
N TYR A 6 56.35 -17.06 -7.00
CA TYR A 6 55.64 -16.05 -6.21
C TYR A 6 54.34 -15.57 -6.90
N ILE A 7 54.35 -15.44 -8.23
CA ILE A 7 53.16 -15.05 -9.00
C ILE A 7 52.10 -16.16 -8.94
N MET A 8 52.48 -17.43 -9.07
CA MET A 8 51.55 -18.56 -8.90
C MET A 8 50.95 -18.62 -7.50
N LEU A 9 51.76 -18.39 -6.45
CA LEU A 9 51.31 -18.43 -5.06
C LEU A 9 50.35 -17.27 -4.75
N LEU A 10 50.60 -16.09 -5.32
CA LEU A 10 49.71 -14.93 -5.22
C LEU A 10 48.37 -15.19 -5.94
N PHE A 11 48.41 -15.78 -7.14
CA PHE A 11 47.20 -16.09 -7.91
C PHE A 11 46.36 -17.17 -7.24
N ALA A 12 46.98 -18.19 -6.67
CA ALA A 12 46.29 -19.22 -5.88
C ALA A 12 45.63 -18.65 -4.61
N GLY A 13 46.27 -17.67 -3.93
CA GLY A 13 45.69 -16.99 -2.78
C GLY A 13 44.46 -16.14 -3.12
N ILE A 14 44.43 -15.51 -4.29
CA ILE A 14 43.29 -14.69 -4.74
C ILE A 14 42.06 -15.55 -5.07
N VAL A 15 42.25 -16.77 -5.59
CA VAL A 15 41.13 -17.68 -5.91
C VAL A 15 40.41 -18.18 -4.64
N VAL A 16 41.13 -18.37 -3.53
CA VAL A 16 40.53 -18.81 -2.26
C VAL A 16 39.70 -17.69 -1.61
N LEU A 17 40.08 -16.43 -1.78
CA LEU A 17 39.33 -15.27 -1.25
C LEU A 17 38.13 -14.87 -2.12
N ALA A 18 38.06 -15.34 -3.37
CA ALA A 18 36.95 -15.06 -4.29
C ALA A 18 35.80 -16.07 -4.19
N SER A 19 35.89 -17.08 -3.31
CA SER A 19 34.81 -18.04 -3.07
C SER A 19 33.72 -17.41 -2.20
N CYS A 20 32.89 -16.55 -2.80
CA CYS A 20 31.57 -16.26 -2.26
C CYS A 20 30.74 -17.53 -2.36
N GLU A 21 30.55 -18.24 -1.24
CA GLU A 21 29.59 -19.33 -1.16
C GLU A 21 28.21 -18.80 -1.58
N LYS A 22 27.67 -19.30 -2.68
CA LYS A 22 26.25 -19.13 -3.02
C LYS A 22 25.45 -20.01 -2.07
N LYS A 23 25.32 -19.58 -0.81
CA LYS A 23 24.41 -20.24 0.13
C LYS A 23 23.00 -20.05 -0.39
N GLU A 24 22.37 -21.16 -0.79
CA GLU A 24 20.93 -21.20 -0.95
C GLU A 24 20.32 -21.07 0.45
N TYR A 25 19.92 -19.85 0.79
CA TYR A 25 19.06 -19.63 1.93
C TYR A 25 17.65 -20.06 1.56
N ALA A 26 16.93 -20.67 2.51
CA ALA A 26 15.50 -20.87 2.36
C ALA A 26 14.84 -19.51 2.03
N ARG A 27 13.91 -19.50 1.06
CA ARG A 27 13.19 -18.27 0.71
C ARG A 27 12.24 -17.90 1.84
N GLY A 28 12.68 -16.95 2.67
CA GLY A 28 11.86 -16.41 3.75
C GLY A 28 11.85 -17.28 5.00
N VAL A 29 11.03 -16.86 5.96
CA VAL A 29 10.76 -17.57 7.23
C VAL A 29 9.26 -17.82 7.32
N GLU A 30 8.86 -18.89 7.99
CA GLU A 30 7.45 -19.32 8.09
C GLU A 30 6.55 -18.20 8.64
N GLU A 31 7.07 -17.39 9.57
CA GLU A 31 6.33 -16.27 10.16
C GLU A 31 5.95 -15.18 9.14
N MET A 32 6.69 -15.07 8.04
CA MET A 32 6.48 -14.07 7.00
C MET A 32 5.67 -14.60 5.81
N GLU A 33 5.32 -15.89 5.81
CA GLU A 33 4.60 -16.52 4.69
C GLU A 33 3.18 -15.97 4.49
N HIS A 34 2.60 -15.42 5.55
CA HIS A 34 1.25 -14.87 5.57
C HIS A 34 1.24 -13.37 5.88
N HIS A 35 2.40 -12.71 5.76
CA HIS A 35 2.59 -11.28 5.95
C HIS A 35 2.60 -10.58 4.59
N TYR A 36 1.64 -9.70 4.39
CA TYR A 36 1.42 -8.96 3.16
C TYR A 36 1.53 -7.47 3.40
N TYR A 37 1.73 -6.70 2.32
CA TYR A 37 1.71 -5.24 2.37
C TYR A 37 0.67 -4.69 1.41
N ALA A 38 -0.16 -3.79 1.89
CA ALA A 38 -1.01 -2.94 1.05
C ALA A 38 -0.43 -1.52 1.05
N ILE A 39 -0.09 -1.01 -0.14
CA ILE A 39 0.54 0.30 -0.29
C ILE A 39 -0.21 1.17 -1.28
N PHE A 40 -0.28 2.47 -1.04
CA PHE A 40 -0.69 3.38 -2.09
C PHE A 40 0.36 3.44 -3.21
N VAL A 41 -0.12 3.64 -4.44
CA VAL A 41 0.71 3.94 -5.61
C VAL A 41 0.40 5.35 -6.08
N PRO A 42 1.41 6.24 -6.24
CA PRO A 42 2.83 6.03 -5.94
C PRO A 42 3.12 5.84 -4.45
N ASN A 43 4.23 5.15 -4.13
CA ASN A 43 4.68 4.85 -2.76
C ASN A 43 5.21 6.11 -2.05
N ASN A 44 4.30 7.01 -1.68
CA ASN A 44 4.54 8.17 -0.85
C ASN A 44 3.27 8.52 -0.06
N ASN A 45 3.36 9.47 0.88
CA ASN A 45 2.24 9.98 1.64
C ASN A 45 1.82 11.40 1.19
N THR A 46 2.13 11.77 -0.05
CA THR A 46 1.93 13.13 -0.58
C THR A 46 0.45 13.45 -0.69
N ALA A 47 0.09 14.67 -0.26
CA ALA A 47 -1.24 15.21 -0.38
C ALA A 47 -1.66 15.39 -1.85
N VAL A 48 -2.92 15.14 -2.14
CA VAL A 48 -3.52 15.43 -3.45
C VAL A 48 -4.50 16.59 -3.34
N THR A 49 -4.58 17.41 -4.37
CA THR A 49 -5.65 18.42 -4.49
C THR A 49 -6.70 17.91 -5.48
N VAL A 50 -7.97 17.98 -5.10
CA VAL A 50 -9.10 17.61 -5.95
C VAL A 50 -10.07 18.78 -6.05
N ASN A 51 -10.65 18.97 -7.23
CA ASN A 51 -11.67 19.97 -7.44
C ASN A 51 -13.01 19.44 -6.91
N LYS A 52 -13.71 20.22 -6.09
CA LYS A 52 -15.00 19.83 -5.50
C LYS A 52 -16.09 19.58 -6.54
N ASN A 53 -15.95 20.17 -7.73
CA ASN A 53 -16.86 20.03 -8.87
C ASN A 53 -16.41 18.92 -9.84
N GLN A 54 -15.36 18.16 -9.52
CA GLN A 54 -14.88 17.10 -10.41
C GLN A 54 -15.94 16.01 -10.57
N THR A 55 -16.32 15.74 -11.82
CA THR A 55 -17.32 14.72 -12.16
C THR A 55 -16.73 13.31 -12.25
N ALA A 56 -15.45 13.20 -12.59
CA ALA A 56 -14.72 11.93 -12.62
C ALA A 56 -14.38 11.45 -11.20
N LEU A 57 -14.44 10.13 -10.99
CA LEU A 57 -14.02 9.52 -9.72
C LEU A 57 -12.54 9.82 -9.46
N VAL A 58 -12.25 10.27 -8.24
CA VAL A 58 -10.89 10.38 -7.73
C VAL A 58 -10.41 8.97 -7.39
N LYS A 59 -9.24 8.60 -7.88
CA LYS A 59 -8.71 7.23 -7.81
C LYS A 59 -7.44 7.20 -6.96
N PHE A 60 -7.40 6.29 -6.00
CA PHE A 60 -6.22 5.99 -5.21
C PHE A 60 -5.86 4.52 -5.37
N PRO A 61 -4.96 4.19 -6.31
CA PRO A 61 -4.54 2.82 -6.51
C PRO A 61 -3.79 2.29 -5.30
N VAL A 62 -4.09 1.05 -4.92
CA VAL A 62 -3.46 0.31 -3.83
C VAL A 62 -2.88 -0.98 -4.39
N GLN A 63 -1.57 -1.14 -4.25
CA GLN A 63 -0.87 -2.37 -4.59
C GLN A 63 -0.87 -3.30 -3.38
N PHE A 64 -1.35 -4.52 -3.58
CA PHE A 64 -1.22 -5.62 -2.63
C PHE A 64 -0.03 -6.50 -3.04
N TYR A 65 0.99 -6.60 -2.19
CA TYR A 65 2.15 -7.44 -2.42
C TYR A 65 1.96 -8.83 -1.83
N SER A 66 2.10 -9.83 -2.69
CA SER A 66 2.08 -11.24 -2.33
C SER A 66 2.88 -12.04 -3.36
N ILE A 67 3.53 -13.10 -2.93
CA ILE A 67 4.34 -13.96 -3.81
C ILE A 67 3.59 -15.27 -4.15
N TYR A 68 2.71 -15.72 -3.26
CA TYR A 68 2.10 -17.05 -3.34
C TYR A 68 0.59 -16.96 -3.42
N THR A 69 -0.03 -17.97 -4.03
CA THR A 69 -1.47 -18.18 -3.98
C THR A 69 -1.82 -18.97 -2.73
N ARG A 70 -2.89 -18.57 -2.04
CA ARG A 70 -3.37 -19.18 -0.80
C ARG A 70 -4.80 -19.72 -0.95
N ASP A 71 -5.24 -20.50 0.01
CA ASP A 71 -6.60 -21.05 0.10
C ASP A 71 -7.60 -20.12 0.81
N TYR A 72 -7.12 -18.97 1.29
CA TYR A 72 -7.92 -17.90 1.89
C TYR A 72 -7.78 -16.60 1.12
N ASP A 73 -8.75 -15.71 1.32
CA ASP A 73 -8.70 -14.33 0.80
C ASP A 73 -8.03 -13.42 1.83
N ALA A 74 -7.07 -12.60 1.38
CA ALA A 74 -6.46 -11.58 2.22
C ALA A 74 -7.33 -10.31 2.18
N VAL A 75 -7.45 -9.62 3.31
CA VAL A 75 -8.29 -8.42 3.41
C VAL A 75 -7.45 -7.25 3.89
N ALA A 76 -7.26 -6.25 3.03
CA ALA A 76 -6.74 -4.96 3.46
C ALA A 76 -7.89 -4.09 3.98
N LYS A 77 -7.61 -3.28 5.00
CA LYS A 77 -8.56 -2.31 5.54
C LYS A 77 -8.09 -0.90 5.21
N TYR A 78 -9.03 0.02 5.06
CA TYR A 78 -8.71 1.45 5.02
C TYR A 78 -9.79 2.25 5.72
N ALA A 79 -9.39 3.39 6.29
CA ALA A 79 -10.29 4.34 6.94
C ALA A 79 -10.29 5.69 6.22
N VAL A 80 -11.41 6.37 6.30
CA VAL A 80 -11.49 7.79 5.99
C VAL A 80 -11.44 8.59 7.29
N VAL A 81 -10.35 9.30 7.48
CA VAL A 81 -10.02 10.01 8.72
C VAL A 81 -10.32 11.50 8.56
N THR A 82 -11.07 12.03 9.52
CA THR A 82 -11.42 13.45 9.64
C THR A 82 -11.07 14.04 11.01
N THR A 83 -10.81 13.19 11.99
CA THR A 83 -10.44 13.59 13.36
C THR A 83 -9.08 14.30 13.36
N GLY A 84 -9.00 15.42 14.08
CA GLY A 84 -7.76 16.22 14.17
C GLY A 84 -7.42 17.03 12.91
N ILE A 85 -8.33 17.08 11.91
CA ILE A 85 -8.15 17.85 10.68
C ILE A 85 -8.87 19.19 10.79
N THR A 86 -8.19 20.29 10.46
CA THR A 86 -8.81 21.61 10.32
C THR A 86 -9.73 21.65 9.12
N ASN A 87 -10.98 22.09 9.32
CA ASN A 87 -12.03 22.13 8.31
C ASN A 87 -12.24 20.77 7.60
N PRO A 88 -12.63 19.73 8.36
CA PRO A 88 -12.76 18.39 7.81
C PRO A 88 -13.86 18.35 6.74
N ALA A 89 -13.67 17.54 5.71
CA ALA A 89 -14.75 17.24 4.78
C ALA A 89 -15.72 16.22 5.39
N VAL A 90 -16.98 16.33 5.00
CA VAL A 90 -18.09 15.56 5.55
C VAL A 90 -18.58 14.57 4.48
N ARG A 91 -18.55 13.29 4.81
CA ARG A 91 -19.09 12.22 3.96
C ARG A 91 -20.58 12.48 3.70
N GLY A 92 -21.03 12.34 2.46
CA GLY A 92 -22.40 12.63 2.04
C GLY A 92 -22.68 14.11 1.74
N GLN A 93 -21.75 15.02 2.04
CA GLN A 93 -21.85 16.45 1.66
C GLN A 93 -20.72 16.87 0.72
N ASP A 94 -19.48 16.52 1.04
CA ASP A 94 -18.30 16.88 0.25
C ASP A 94 -17.87 15.74 -0.68
N PHE A 95 -17.98 14.49 -0.20
CA PHE A 95 -17.58 13.30 -0.94
C PHE A 95 -18.35 12.05 -0.49
N ASN A 96 -18.32 11.00 -1.32
CA ASN A 96 -18.68 9.64 -0.96
C ASN A 96 -17.54 8.68 -1.31
N VAL A 97 -17.37 7.62 -0.51
CA VAL A 97 -16.59 6.44 -0.89
C VAL A 97 -17.48 5.56 -1.76
N VAL A 98 -16.98 5.18 -2.93
CA VAL A 98 -17.77 4.47 -3.93
C VAL A 98 -17.02 3.27 -4.50
N ASP A 99 -17.75 2.36 -5.14
CA ASP A 99 -17.16 1.31 -5.97
C ASP A 99 -16.67 1.89 -7.31
N LYS A 100 -16.07 1.04 -8.15
CA LYS A 100 -15.60 1.41 -9.50
C LYS A 100 -16.70 1.95 -10.43
N ASN A 101 -17.97 1.64 -10.15
CA ASN A 101 -19.12 2.07 -10.92
C ASN A 101 -19.73 3.37 -10.36
N GLY A 102 -19.22 3.88 -9.24
CA GLY A 102 -19.71 5.08 -8.58
C GLY A 102 -20.87 4.83 -7.60
N ASN A 103 -21.17 3.59 -7.25
CA ASN A 103 -22.16 3.25 -6.23
C ASN A 103 -21.57 3.47 -4.84
N VAL A 104 -22.33 4.08 -3.94
CA VAL A 104 -21.87 4.35 -2.56
C VAL A 104 -21.64 3.05 -1.81
N ILE A 105 -20.46 2.92 -1.19
CA ILE A 105 -20.17 1.80 -0.28
C ILE A 105 -20.64 2.21 1.12
N PRO A 106 -21.59 1.48 1.73
CA PRO A 106 -22.05 1.79 3.07
C PRO A 106 -20.97 1.46 4.12
N SER A 107 -20.83 2.29 5.15
CA SER A 107 -19.93 2.04 6.28
C SER A 107 -20.40 2.80 7.52
N SER A 108 -20.49 2.11 8.66
CA SER A 108 -20.95 2.67 9.93
C SER A 108 -19.89 3.47 10.68
N ASP A 109 -18.60 3.19 10.45
CA ASP A 109 -17.47 3.66 11.25
C ASP A 109 -16.37 4.35 10.42
N SER A 110 -16.63 4.63 9.14
CA SER A 110 -15.67 5.18 8.17
C SER A 110 -14.54 4.21 7.79
N THR A 111 -14.64 2.93 8.17
CA THR A 111 -13.74 1.86 7.73
C THR A 111 -14.33 1.11 6.54
N TYR A 112 -13.47 0.64 5.66
CA TYR A 112 -13.79 -0.10 4.44
C TYR A 112 -12.75 -1.20 4.21
N THR A 113 -13.05 -2.12 3.29
CA THR A 113 -12.20 -3.28 3.00
C THR A 113 -11.91 -3.42 1.51
N MET A 114 -10.76 -3.98 1.20
CA MET A 114 -10.38 -4.48 -0.13
C MET A 114 -10.05 -5.96 0.03
N ILE A 115 -10.73 -6.80 -0.75
CA ILE A 115 -10.56 -8.26 -0.69
C ILE A 115 -9.65 -8.66 -1.85
N PHE A 116 -8.59 -9.39 -1.53
CA PHE A 116 -7.63 -9.95 -2.48
C PHE A 116 -7.81 -11.48 -2.53
N PRO A 117 -8.53 -12.00 -3.54
CA PRO A 117 -8.87 -13.41 -3.60
C PRO A 117 -7.63 -14.28 -3.63
N LYS A 118 -7.63 -15.36 -2.83
CA LYS A 118 -6.51 -16.30 -2.71
C LYS A 118 -5.17 -15.65 -2.36
N ALA A 119 -5.21 -14.47 -1.73
CA ALA A 119 -4.04 -13.62 -1.48
C ALA A 119 -3.14 -13.42 -2.71
N VAL A 120 -3.71 -13.36 -3.92
CA VAL A 120 -2.94 -13.14 -5.14
C VAL A 120 -2.56 -11.66 -5.23
N GLN A 121 -1.31 -11.39 -5.62
CA GLN A 121 -0.84 -10.03 -5.89
C GLN A 121 -1.71 -9.35 -6.94
N ALA A 122 -2.23 -8.18 -6.59
CA ALA A 122 -3.09 -7.39 -7.45
C ALA A 122 -3.00 -5.90 -7.10
N THR A 123 -3.45 -5.06 -8.02
CA THR A 123 -3.75 -3.66 -7.74
C THR A 123 -5.26 -3.52 -7.68
N ASP A 124 -5.78 -2.97 -6.58
CA ASP A 124 -7.16 -2.47 -6.51
C ASP A 124 -7.14 -0.95 -6.33
N THR A 125 -8.30 -0.30 -6.31
CA THR A 125 -8.38 1.16 -6.25
C THR A 125 -9.48 1.61 -5.29
N ILE A 126 -9.12 2.54 -4.41
CA ILE A 126 -10.10 3.27 -3.60
C ILE A 126 -10.64 4.42 -4.45
N TYR A 127 -11.97 4.51 -4.56
CA TYR A 127 -12.64 5.55 -5.34
C TYR A 127 -13.38 6.52 -4.43
N LEU A 128 -13.17 7.82 -4.66
CA LEU A 128 -13.99 8.87 -4.07
C LEU A 128 -14.78 9.61 -5.16
N LYS A 129 -16.05 9.85 -4.89
CA LYS A 129 -16.93 10.70 -5.70
C LYS A 129 -17.11 12.04 -5.00
N MET A 130 -16.75 13.14 -5.66
CA MET A 130 -16.99 14.49 -5.14
C MET A 130 -18.47 14.86 -5.30
N LEU A 131 -19.01 15.64 -4.36
CA LEU A 131 -20.44 15.97 -4.30
C LEU A 131 -20.74 17.44 -4.60
N ASN A 132 -19.78 18.22 -5.07
CA ASN A 132 -19.96 19.63 -5.45
C ASN A 132 -20.59 20.47 -4.32
N ASN A 133 -19.99 20.43 -3.12
CA ASN A 133 -20.42 21.29 -2.03
C ASN A 133 -20.13 22.76 -2.37
N ALA A 134 -21.18 23.59 -2.42
CA ALA A 134 -21.07 25.01 -2.71
C ALA A 134 -20.38 25.82 -1.60
N THR A 135 -20.23 25.25 -0.40
CA THR A 135 -19.61 25.93 0.75
C THR A 135 -18.20 26.43 0.39
N PRO A 136 -17.88 27.71 0.66
CA PRO A 136 -16.55 28.25 0.41
C PRO A 136 -15.47 27.61 1.28
N GLY A 137 -14.23 27.59 0.77
CA GLY A 137 -13.05 27.14 1.50
C GLY A 137 -12.61 25.71 1.19
N THR A 138 -11.37 25.40 1.51
CA THR A 138 -10.79 24.06 1.30
C THR A 138 -11.21 23.11 2.42
N ARG A 139 -11.81 21.97 2.05
CA ARG A 139 -12.14 20.88 2.96
C ARG A 139 -11.05 19.81 2.92
N ARG A 140 -10.76 19.17 4.04
CA ARG A 140 -9.67 18.19 4.15
C ARG A 140 -10.12 16.84 4.66
N ILE A 141 -9.58 15.78 4.09
CA ILE A 141 -9.72 14.40 4.58
C ILE A 141 -8.42 13.64 4.38
N GLU A 142 -8.29 12.51 5.05
CA GLU A 142 -7.20 11.57 4.81
C GLU A 142 -7.77 10.16 4.60
N VAL A 143 -7.26 9.45 3.61
CA VAL A 143 -7.53 8.01 3.44
C VAL A 143 -6.30 7.26 3.95
N GLN A 144 -6.47 6.40 4.95
CA GLN A 144 -5.38 5.64 5.56
C GLN A 144 -5.62 4.15 5.38
N ILE A 145 -4.66 3.43 4.81
CA ILE A 145 -4.58 1.97 4.87
C ILE A 145 -4.30 1.60 6.33
N MET A 146 -4.98 0.57 6.80
CA MET A 146 -4.89 0.07 8.16
C MET A 146 -4.30 -1.34 8.17
N GLU A 147 -3.61 -1.65 9.24
CA GLU A 147 -3.22 -3.01 9.59
C GLU A 147 -4.46 -3.90 9.75
N ASN A 148 -4.35 -5.15 9.30
CA ASN A 148 -5.36 -6.17 9.53
C ASN A 148 -4.68 -7.51 9.84
N LYS A 149 -4.57 -7.81 11.14
CA LYS A 149 -4.01 -9.07 11.64
C LYS A 149 -5.14 -10.02 12.03
N THR A 150 -5.03 -11.25 11.55
CA THR A 150 -5.94 -12.37 11.85
C THR A 150 -5.11 -13.60 12.17
N ASP A 151 -5.78 -14.71 12.52
CA ASP A 151 -5.12 -15.99 12.75
C ASP A 151 -4.53 -16.61 11.47
N LYS A 152 -4.99 -16.17 10.28
CA LYS A 152 -4.58 -16.72 8.97
C LYS A 152 -3.56 -15.86 8.23
N PHE A 153 -3.61 -14.54 8.43
CA PHE A 153 -2.78 -13.60 7.71
C PHE A 153 -2.61 -12.29 8.47
N TYR A 154 -1.59 -11.55 8.06
CA TYR A 154 -1.38 -10.16 8.43
C TYR A 154 -1.24 -9.31 7.17
N VAL A 155 -2.14 -8.36 6.96
CA VAL A 155 -1.93 -7.27 5.99
C VAL A 155 -1.43 -6.06 6.74
N ASP A 156 -0.19 -5.69 6.46
CA ASP A 156 0.54 -4.61 7.09
C ASP A 156 0.53 -3.36 6.21
N ILE A 157 0.85 -2.24 6.84
CA ILE A 157 1.01 -0.95 6.21
C ILE A 157 2.47 -0.70 5.87
N PHE A 158 2.70 0.19 4.91
CA PHE A 158 4.04 0.67 4.61
C PHE A 158 4.13 2.13 5.05
N SER A 159 4.97 2.43 6.04
CA SER A 159 5.01 3.74 6.73
C SER A 159 5.17 4.93 5.77
N THR A 160 5.82 4.73 4.62
CA THR A 160 6.01 5.77 3.61
C THR A 160 4.82 5.97 2.66
N ALA A 161 3.83 5.06 2.63
CA ALA A 161 2.72 5.08 1.68
C ALA A 161 1.42 4.46 2.19
N TYR A 162 1.13 4.58 3.49
CA TYR A 162 -0.12 4.11 4.08
C TYR A 162 -1.20 5.17 4.09
N ARG A 163 -0.88 6.46 3.86
CA ARG A 163 -1.87 7.54 3.94
C ARG A 163 -1.93 8.41 2.69
N ARG A 164 -3.11 8.96 2.44
CA ARG A 164 -3.39 9.88 1.36
C ARG A 164 -4.19 11.09 1.85
N PRO A 165 -3.52 12.20 2.19
CA PRO A 165 -4.20 13.45 2.49
C PRO A 165 -4.84 14.03 1.22
N ILE A 166 -6.00 14.65 1.36
CA ILE A 166 -6.80 15.17 0.24
C ILE A 166 -7.30 16.57 0.61
N ASP A 167 -6.92 17.56 -0.20
CA ASP A 167 -7.47 18.91 -0.18
C ASP A 167 -8.57 19.03 -1.25
N ILE A 168 -9.82 19.21 -0.82
CA ILE A 168 -10.97 19.44 -1.69
C ILE A 168 -11.17 20.96 -1.84
N LYS A 169 -11.02 21.48 -3.06
CA LYS A 169 -11.03 22.92 -3.37
C LYS A 169 -12.15 23.30 -4.33
#